data_AF-A0A963HZX8-F1
#
_entry.id   AF-A0A963HZX8-F1
#
_cell.length_a   1.000
_cell.length_b   1.000
_cell.length_c   1.000
_cell.angle_alpha   90.00
_cell.angle_beta   90.00
_cell.angle_gamma   90.00
#
_symmetry.space_group_name_H-M   'P 1'
#
loop_
_entity.id
_entity.type
_entity.pdbx_description
1 polymer ?
#
loop_
_entity_poly.entity_id
_entity_poly.type
_entity_poly.pdbx_seq_one_letter_code
_entity_poly.pdbx_strand_id
1 'polypeptide(L)'
;MNRETHYAARPSPADVHAISEGFPTQDLSRTAALALLRQQHDELGAMFRDMSAALASIGQEELALVSDGMAHLREAGFRERLTRLSGELFDTFRRLRLREEETLRVAGMRRFGEAWTEHKHSHAVFLRQLAATLANPDRDSPGCVARELAVLIDEYWAVHALDHDHLAFSLLALLPGAPGSGDEHRALR
;
A
#
# COMPACT_ATOMS: atom_id res chain seq x y z
N MET A 1 -21.87 -10.42 -12.64
CA MET A 1 -21.26 -10.73 -11.33
C MET A 1 -20.25 -9.62 -11.05
N ASN A 2 -20.59 -8.67 -10.16
CA ASN A 2 -19.85 -7.40 -10.02
C ASN A 2 -18.43 -7.62 -9.48
N ARG A 3 -17.43 -7.15 -10.23
CA ARG A 3 -16.00 -7.19 -9.84
C ARG A 3 -15.64 -6.15 -8.77
N GLU A 4 -16.52 -5.19 -8.49
CA GLU A 4 -16.34 -4.14 -7.47
C GLU A 4 -16.16 -4.70 -6.05
N THR A 5 -16.76 -5.85 -5.74
CA THR A 5 -16.76 -6.40 -4.37
C THR A 5 -15.52 -7.22 -4.02
N HIS A 6 -14.74 -7.69 -4.99
CA HIS A 6 -13.57 -8.54 -4.70
C HIS A 6 -12.34 -7.75 -4.23
N TYR A 7 -12.19 -6.50 -4.68
CA TYR A 7 -10.99 -5.70 -4.47
C TYR A 7 -11.07 -4.76 -3.25
N ALA A 8 -12.27 -4.30 -2.89
CA ALA A 8 -12.52 -3.45 -1.72
C ALA A 8 -12.98 -4.24 -0.47
N ALA A 9 -13.01 -5.57 -0.55
CA ALA A 9 -13.43 -6.41 0.58
C ALA A 9 -12.54 -6.17 1.80
N ARG A 10 -13.17 -6.10 2.99
CA ARG A 10 -12.42 -6.20 4.25
C ARG A 10 -11.51 -7.43 4.18
N PRO A 11 -10.25 -7.33 4.65
CA PRO A 11 -9.35 -8.46 4.64
C PRO A 11 -10.00 -9.63 5.39
N SER A 12 -9.89 -10.84 4.87
CA SER A 12 -10.56 -11.98 5.48
C SER A 12 -9.94 -12.26 6.86
N PRO A 13 -10.69 -12.81 7.82
CA PRO A 13 -10.13 -13.20 9.11
C PRO A 13 -8.92 -14.14 8.97
N ALA A 14 -8.88 -14.99 7.94
CA ALA A 14 -7.76 -15.88 7.65
C ALA A 14 -6.49 -15.12 7.23
N ASP A 15 -6.63 -14.05 6.44
CA ASP A 15 -5.49 -13.19 6.05
C ASP A 15 -4.90 -12.47 7.26
N VAL A 16 -5.76 -11.94 8.14
CA VAL A 16 -5.33 -11.27 9.37
C VAL A 16 -4.62 -12.27 10.28
N HIS A 17 -5.17 -13.47 10.44
CA HIS A 17 -4.60 -14.51 11.28
C HIS A 17 -3.22 -14.98 10.78
N ALA A 18 -3.08 -15.28 9.48
CA ALA A 18 -1.82 -15.74 8.89
C ALA A 18 -0.69 -14.71 9.01
N ILE A 19 -1.03 -13.41 8.99
CA ILE A 19 -0.05 -12.34 9.20
C ILE A 19 0.31 -12.25 10.68
N SER A 20 -0.66 -12.27 11.59
CA SER A 20 -0.41 -12.21 13.04
C SER A 20 0.40 -13.40 13.58
N GLU A 21 0.30 -14.60 13.01
CA GLU A 21 1.08 -15.78 13.45
C GLU A 21 2.59 -15.62 13.26
N GLY A 22 3.02 -14.78 12.32
CA GLY A 22 4.43 -14.48 12.08
C GLY A 22 5.02 -13.39 12.98
N PHE A 23 4.19 -12.72 13.79
CA PHE A 23 4.63 -11.65 14.68
C PHE A 23 4.85 -12.18 16.10
N PRO A 24 5.88 -11.69 16.82
CA PRO A 24 6.09 -12.06 18.20
C PRO A 24 4.85 -11.68 19.04
N THR A 25 4.47 -12.55 19.98
CA THR A 25 3.39 -12.31 20.94
C THR A 25 3.75 -11.29 22.03
N GLN A 26 5.02 -10.86 22.05
CA GLN A 26 5.57 -9.85 22.95
C GLN A 26 5.65 -8.49 22.25
N ASP A 27 5.48 -7.41 23.02
CA ASP A 27 5.64 -6.03 22.53
C ASP A 27 7.00 -5.88 21.82
N LEU A 28 6.98 -5.43 20.57
CA LEU A 28 8.21 -5.06 19.87
C LEU A 28 8.86 -3.90 20.60
N SER A 29 10.18 -3.95 20.81
CA SER A 29 10.90 -2.76 21.25
C SER A 29 10.67 -1.62 20.25
N ARG A 30 10.62 -0.38 20.73
CA ARG A 30 10.40 0.81 19.88
C ARG A 30 11.37 0.84 18.69
N THR A 31 12.65 0.54 18.93
CA THR A 31 13.69 0.50 17.89
C THR A 31 13.43 -0.60 16.86
N ALA A 32 13.02 -1.79 17.28
CA ALA A 32 12.69 -2.88 16.36
C ALA A 32 11.44 -2.57 15.53
N ALA A 33 10.41 -1.98 16.14
CA ALA A 33 9.19 -1.57 15.44
C ALA A 33 9.48 -0.50 14.38
N LEU A 34 10.25 0.55 14.72
CA LEU A 34 10.63 1.60 13.76
C LEU A 34 11.49 1.05 12.60
N ALA A 35 12.40 0.12 12.88
CA ALA A 35 13.21 -0.51 11.84
C ALA A 35 12.36 -1.36 10.88
N LEU A 36 11.42 -2.15 11.41
CA LEU A 36 10.50 -2.96 10.61
C LEU A 36 9.57 -2.09 9.76
N LEU A 37 9.03 -1.01 10.32
CA LEU A 37 8.17 -0.08 9.59
C LEU A 37 8.93 0.64 8.47
N ARG A 38 10.18 1.05 8.71
CA ARG A 38 11.03 1.64 7.67
C ARG A 38 11.29 0.65 6.53
N GLN A 39 11.62 -0.61 6.86
CA GLN A 39 11.81 -1.65 5.85
C GLN A 39 10.52 -1.85 5.02
N GLN A 40 9.36 -1.93 5.68
CA GLN A 40 8.08 -2.10 5.01
C GLN A 40 7.75 -0.92 4.09
N HIS A 41 8.12 0.32 4.47
CA HIS A 41 8.00 1.48 3.58
C HIS A 41 8.96 1.49 2.42
N ASP A 42 10.20 1.04 2.62
CA ASP A 42 11.14 0.94 1.51
C ASP A 42 10.63 -0.11 0.48
N GLU A 43 10.05 -1.22 0.95
CA GLU A 43 9.40 -2.24 0.11
C GLU A 43 8.13 -1.70 -0.59
N LEU A 44 7.23 -1.01 0.13
CA LEU A 44 6.03 -0.38 -0.43
C LEU A 44 6.39 0.67 -1.47
N GLY A 45 7.34 1.55 -1.16
CA GLY A 45 7.76 2.63 -2.05
C GLY A 45 8.44 2.12 -3.31
N ALA A 46 9.23 1.05 -3.23
CA ALA A 46 9.80 0.41 -4.42
C ALA A 46 8.69 -0.17 -5.31
N MET A 47 7.76 -0.91 -4.72
CA MET A 47 6.62 -1.48 -5.43
C MET A 47 5.76 -0.41 -6.11
N PHE A 48 5.45 0.70 -5.42
CA PHE A 48 4.67 1.79 -6.00
C PHE A 48 5.38 2.46 -7.18
N ARG A 49 6.69 2.71 -7.09
CA ARG A 49 7.47 3.27 -8.21
C ARG A 49 7.46 2.33 -9.42
N ASP A 50 7.73 1.05 -9.20
CA ASP A 50 7.77 0.05 -10.28
C ASP A 50 6.39 -0.12 -10.93
N MET A 51 5.33 -0.14 -10.12
CA MET A 51 3.96 -0.27 -10.60
C MET A 51 3.49 0.96 -11.35
N SER A 52 3.76 2.17 -10.83
CA SER A 52 3.46 3.43 -11.50
C SER A 52 4.14 3.50 -12.87
N ALA A 53 5.43 3.16 -12.95
CA ALA A 53 6.17 3.12 -14.22
C ALA A 53 5.58 2.08 -15.21
N ALA A 54 5.24 0.88 -14.74
CA ALA A 54 4.66 -0.17 -15.58
C ALA A 54 3.28 0.22 -16.15
N LEU A 55 2.44 0.87 -15.33
CA LEU A 55 1.13 1.37 -15.74
C LEU A 55 1.26 2.56 -16.70
N ALA A 56 2.18 3.48 -16.44
CA ALA A 56 2.48 4.60 -17.34
C ALA A 56 2.93 4.11 -18.72
N SER A 57 3.75 3.04 -18.78
CA SER A 57 4.19 2.41 -20.04
C SER A 57 3.01 1.94 -20.88
N ILE A 58 2.00 1.28 -20.29
CA ILE A 58 0.79 0.85 -21.01
C ILE A 58 0.11 2.06 -21.67
N GLY A 59 -0.03 3.15 -20.92
CA GLY A 59 -0.66 4.38 -21.41
C GLY A 59 0.12 5.05 -22.55
N GLN A 60 1.45 5.04 -22.50
CA GLN A 60 2.31 5.60 -23.53
C GLN A 60 2.31 4.75 -24.80
N GLU A 61 2.41 3.42 -24.65
CA GLU A 61 2.40 2.47 -25.77
C GLU A 61 1.06 2.51 -26.53
N GLU A 62 -0.07 2.56 -25.81
CA GLU A 62 -1.37 2.66 -26.46
C GLU A 62 -1.53 3.99 -27.21
N LEU A 63 -1.10 5.11 -26.61
CA LEU A 63 -1.16 6.43 -27.24
C LEU A 63 -0.34 6.49 -28.54
N ALA A 64 0.85 5.87 -28.55
CA ALA A 64 1.69 5.79 -29.74
C ALA A 64 0.98 5.01 -30.86
N LEU A 65 0.36 3.88 -30.54
CA LEU A 65 -0.34 3.04 -31.52
C LEU A 65 -1.64 3.65 -32.05
N VAL A 66 -2.35 4.45 -31.24
CA VAL A 66 -3.49 5.25 -31.70
C VAL A 66 -3.02 6.29 -32.72
N SER A 67 -1.89 6.95 -32.45
CA SER A 67 -1.29 7.94 -33.35
C SER A 67 -0.89 7.32 -34.70
N ASP A 68 -0.46 6.06 -34.69
CA ASP A 68 -0.07 5.29 -35.89
C ASP A 68 -1.24 4.60 -36.60
N GLY A 69 -2.49 4.74 -36.11
CA GLY A 69 -3.68 4.12 -36.71
C GLY A 69 -3.85 2.61 -36.46
N MET A 70 -3.08 2.03 -35.52
CA MET A 70 -2.98 0.58 -35.29
C MET A 70 -3.61 0.10 -33.96
N ALA A 71 -4.31 0.98 -33.24
CA ALA A 71 -4.79 0.75 -31.87
C ALA A 71 -5.66 -0.50 -31.67
N HIS A 72 -6.50 -0.83 -32.65
CA HIS A 72 -7.47 -1.94 -32.56
C HIS A 72 -6.82 -3.33 -32.57
N LEU A 73 -5.56 -3.46 -32.99
CA LEU A 73 -4.88 -4.75 -33.11
C LEU A 73 -4.30 -5.28 -31.79
N ARG A 74 -4.23 -4.47 -30.73
CA ARG A 74 -3.57 -4.85 -29.45
C ARG A 74 -4.35 -4.53 -28.18
N GLU A 75 -5.58 -4.03 -28.29
CA GLU A 75 -6.42 -3.67 -27.15
C GLU A 75 -6.55 -4.81 -26.12
N ALA A 76 -6.75 -6.04 -26.58
CA ALA A 76 -6.81 -7.22 -25.71
C ALA A 76 -5.53 -7.43 -24.90
N GLY A 77 -4.36 -7.20 -25.51
CA GLY A 77 -3.06 -7.32 -24.84
C GLY A 77 -2.84 -6.22 -23.80
N PHE A 78 -3.32 -5.01 -24.04
CA PHE A 78 -3.29 -3.94 -23.03
C PHE A 78 -4.24 -4.22 -21.87
N ARG A 79 -5.46 -4.71 -22.14
CA ARG A 79 -6.42 -5.14 -21.09
C ARG A 79 -5.84 -6.25 -20.22
N GLU A 80 -5.18 -7.23 -20.82
CA GLU A 80 -4.54 -8.33 -20.10
C GLU A 80 -3.42 -7.82 -19.18
N ARG A 81 -2.51 -6.99 -19.71
CA ARG A 81 -1.43 -6.39 -18.92
C ARG A 81 -1.96 -5.54 -17.77
N LEU A 82 -2.95 -4.69 -18.03
CA LEU A 82 -3.61 -3.88 -17.02
C LEU A 82 -4.25 -4.75 -15.93
N THR A 83 -4.95 -5.82 -16.31
CA THR A 83 -5.58 -6.75 -15.35
C THR A 83 -4.53 -7.44 -14.49
N ARG A 84 -3.43 -7.90 -15.08
CA ARG A 84 -2.34 -8.55 -14.34
C ARG A 84 -1.68 -7.58 -13.35
N LEU A 85 -1.24 -6.42 -13.83
CA LEU A 85 -0.54 -5.42 -13.00
C LEU A 85 -1.44 -4.91 -11.87
N SER A 86 -2.70 -4.62 -12.16
CA SER A 86 -3.64 -4.17 -11.14
C SER A 86 -3.90 -5.26 -10.10
N GLY A 87 -4.05 -6.52 -10.49
CA GLY A 87 -4.14 -7.65 -9.56
C GLY A 87 -2.91 -7.77 -8.66
N GLU A 88 -1.70 -7.67 -9.24
CA GLU A 88 -0.43 -7.68 -8.50
C GLU A 88 -0.32 -6.53 -7.50
N LEU A 89 -0.74 -5.32 -7.88
CA LEU A 89 -0.80 -4.14 -7.01
C LEU A 89 -1.75 -4.38 -5.83
N PHE A 90 -2.97 -4.84 -6.11
CA PHE A 90 -3.97 -5.11 -5.07
C PHE A 90 -3.46 -6.12 -4.04
N ASP A 91 -2.94 -7.25 -4.51
CA ASP A 91 -2.47 -8.31 -3.64
C ASP A 91 -1.26 -7.89 -2.82
N THR A 92 -0.33 -7.16 -3.44
CA THR A 92 0.90 -6.73 -2.76
C THR A 92 0.60 -5.65 -1.73
N PHE A 93 -0.16 -4.61 -2.09
CA PHE A 93 -0.56 -3.57 -1.15
C PHE A 93 -1.39 -4.14 0.01
N ARG A 94 -2.35 -5.04 -0.28
CA ARG A 94 -3.16 -5.68 0.76
C ARG A 94 -2.33 -6.46 1.78
N ARG A 95 -1.28 -7.15 1.35
CA ARG A 95 -0.37 -7.87 2.25
C ARG A 95 0.51 -6.92 3.07
N LEU A 96 1.10 -5.91 2.42
CA LEU A 96 2.03 -4.98 3.06
C LEU A 96 1.31 -4.10 4.09
N ARG A 97 0.13 -3.56 3.76
CA ARG A 97 -0.68 -2.78 4.72
C ARG A 97 -1.00 -3.58 5.98
N LEU A 98 -1.28 -4.88 5.85
CA LEU A 98 -1.68 -5.72 6.98
C LEU A 98 -0.49 -5.99 7.90
N ARG A 99 0.71 -6.15 7.33
CA ARG A 99 1.96 -6.27 8.10
C ARG A 99 2.28 -4.98 8.83
N GLU A 100 2.09 -3.83 8.18
CA GLU A 100 2.28 -2.52 8.80
C GLU A 100 1.31 -2.29 9.94
N GLU A 101 0.01 -2.51 9.68
CA GLU A 101 -1.03 -2.43 10.70
C GLU A 101 -0.72 -3.34 11.89
N GLU A 102 -0.26 -4.56 11.64
CA GLU A 102 0.12 -5.48 12.72
C GLU A 102 1.35 -4.99 13.49
N THR A 103 2.36 -4.46 12.80
CA THR A 103 3.56 -3.88 13.41
C THR A 103 3.20 -2.72 14.33
N LEU A 104 2.35 -1.79 13.85
CA LEU A 104 1.85 -0.67 14.65
C LEU A 104 1.00 -1.15 15.83
N ARG A 105 0.20 -2.20 15.63
CA ARG A 105 -0.63 -2.80 16.69
C ARG A 105 0.24 -3.35 17.82
N VAL A 106 1.24 -4.18 17.52
CA VAL A 106 2.13 -4.78 18.53
C VAL A 106 3.09 -3.76 19.14
N ALA A 107 3.35 -2.65 18.45
CA ALA A 107 4.11 -1.53 18.99
C ALA A 107 3.27 -0.60 19.88
N GLY A 108 1.97 -0.87 20.06
CA GLY A 108 1.11 -0.15 21.01
C GLY A 108 0.37 1.06 20.43
N MET A 109 0.31 1.24 19.11
CA MET A 109 -0.36 2.39 18.49
C MET A 109 -1.86 2.47 18.75
N ARG A 110 -2.51 1.39 19.19
CA ARG A 110 -3.93 1.39 19.62
C ARG A 110 -4.23 2.45 20.69
N ARG A 111 -3.21 2.90 21.43
CA ARG A 111 -3.33 3.95 22.46
C ARG A 111 -3.58 5.34 21.89
N PHE A 112 -3.27 5.58 20.62
CA PHE A 112 -3.50 6.83 19.91
C PHE A 112 -4.74 6.73 19.02
N GLY A 113 -5.87 6.34 19.61
CA GLY A 113 -7.07 5.82 18.94
C GLY A 113 -7.45 6.46 17.59
N GLU A 114 -7.44 7.79 17.49
CA GLU A 114 -7.77 8.51 16.25
C GLU A 114 -6.70 8.34 15.17
N ALA A 115 -5.43 8.63 15.46
CA ALA A 115 -4.32 8.47 14.50
C ALA A 115 -4.18 7.03 13.98
N TRP A 116 -4.40 6.04 14.85
CA TRP A 116 -4.44 4.63 14.43
C TRP A 116 -5.60 4.33 13.48
N THR A 117 -6.77 4.92 13.73
CA THR A 117 -7.96 4.74 12.89
C THR A 117 -7.80 5.45 11.55
N GLU A 118 -7.24 6.66 11.54
CA GLU A 118 -6.97 7.47 10.34
C GLU A 118 -5.95 6.80 9.43
N HIS A 119 -4.84 6.27 9.97
CA HIS A 119 -3.85 5.51 9.21
C HIS A 119 -4.49 4.27 8.54
N LYS A 120 -5.29 3.49 9.26
CA LYS A 120 -6.04 2.38 8.64
C LYS A 120 -7.05 2.84 7.59
N HIS A 121 -7.63 4.02 7.80
CA HIS A 121 -8.62 4.58 6.89
C HIS A 121 -7.98 4.97 5.55
N SER A 122 -6.78 5.56 5.55
CA SER A 122 -6.08 5.93 4.30
C SER A 122 -5.81 4.70 3.43
N HIS A 123 -5.37 3.58 4.02
CA HIS A 123 -5.19 2.30 3.30
C HIS A 123 -6.48 1.82 2.64
N ALA A 124 -7.60 1.95 3.36
CA ALA A 124 -8.90 1.50 2.87
C ALA A 124 -9.46 2.42 1.78
N VAL A 125 -9.23 3.73 1.86
CA VAL A 125 -9.61 4.70 0.83
C VAL A 125 -8.87 4.40 -0.46
N PHE A 126 -7.56 4.19 -0.41
CA PHE A 126 -6.75 3.91 -1.59
C PHE A 126 -7.21 2.67 -2.35
N LEU A 127 -7.44 1.56 -1.66
CA LEU A 127 -7.98 0.34 -2.31
C LEU A 127 -9.35 0.55 -2.96
N ARG A 128 -10.22 1.37 -2.36
CA ARG A 128 -11.51 1.70 -2.96
C ARG A 128 -11.34 2.53 -4.22
N GLN A 129 -10.43 3.50 -4.22
CA GLN A 129 -10.12 4.31 -5.40
C GLN A 129 -9.54 3.45 -6.52
N LEU A 130 -8.58 2.56 -6.23
CA LEU A 130 -8.06 1.61 -7.20
C LEU A 130 -9.18 0.75 -7.82
N ALA A 131 -10.10 0.26 -6.99
CA ALA A 131 -11.18 -0.62 -7.45
C ALA A 131 -12.18 0.15 -8.32
N ALA A 132 -12.52 1.37 -7.92
CA ALA A 132 -13.41 2.25 -8.68
C ALA A 132 -12.81 2.62 -10.05
N THR A 133 -11.51 2.95 -10.10
CA THR A 133 -10.82 3.26 -11.37
C THR A 133 -10.85 2.08 -12.34
N LEU A 134 -10.68 0.85 -11.85
CA LEU A 134 -10.75 -0.37 -12.68
C LEU A 134 -12.17 -0.76 -13.09
N ALA A 135 -13.17 -0.44 -12.27
CA ALA A 135 -14.56 -0.79 -12.52
C ALA A 135 -15.29 0.23 -13.41
N ASN A 136 -14.69 1.38 -13.69
CA ASN A 136 -15.34 2.46 -14.42
C ASN A 136 -15.68 2.03 -15.87
N PRO A 137 -16.97 1.86 -16.19
CA PRO A 137 -17.41 1.36 -17.50
C PRO A 137 -17.30 2.40 -18.62
N ASP A 138 -17.17 3.68 -18.27
CA ASP A 138 -17.09 4.79 -19.22
C ASP A 138 -15.65 5.00 -19.76
N ARG A 139 -14.72 4.12 -19.37
CA ARG A 139 -13.31 4.17 -19.79
C ARG A 139 -13.07 3.19 -20.94
N ASP A 140 -13.14 3.72 -22.15
CA ASP A 140 -13.03 2.90 -23.36
C ASP A 140 -11.62 2.33 -23.58
N SER A 141 -10.56 3.02 -23.10
CA SER A 141 -9.16 2.65 -23.35
C SER A 141 -8.42 2.14 -22.10
N PRO A 142 -7.79 0.95 -22.16
CA PRO A 142 -6.94 0.41 -21.10
C PRO A 142 -5.79 1.34 -20.69
N GLY A 143 -5.18 2.05 -21.63
CA GLY A 143 -4.11 3.00 -21.35
C GLY A 143 -4.60 4.25 -20.63
N CYS A 144 -5.84 4.70 -20.85
CA CYS A 144 -6.43 5.75 -20.04
C CYS A 144 -6.55 5.32 -18.58
N VAL A 145 -7.10 4.12 -18.34
CA VAL A 145 -7.19 3.53 -16.99
C VAL A 145 -5.81 3.36 -16.37
N ALA A 146 -4.84 2.86 -17.13
CA ALA A 146 -3.47 2.66 -16.64
C ALA A 146 -2.80 3.97 -16.19
N ARG A 147 -2.94 5.05 -16.97
CA ARG A 147 -2.39 6.36 -16.58
C ARG A 147 -3.04 6.91 -15.31
N GLU A 148 -4.35 6.76 -15.17
CA GLU A 148 -5.05 7.20 -13.96
C GLU A 148 -4.64 6.41 -12.73
N LEU A 149 -4.43 5.10 -12.87
CA LEU A 149 -3.89 4.29 -11.79
C LEU A 149 -2.45 4.71 -11.42
N ALA A 150 -1.61 5.03 -12.40
CA ALA A 150 -0.25 5.52 -12.14
C ALA A 150 -0.28 6.84 -11.36
N VAL A 151 -1.10 7.81 -11.78
CA VAL A 151 -1.28 9.08 -11.06
C VAL A 151 -1.82 8.85 -9.64
N LEU A 152 -2.84 8.00 -9.49
CA LEU A 152 -3.41 7.69 -8.19
C LEU A 152 -2.38 7.05 -7.24
N ILE A 153 -1.50 6.19 -7.75
CA ILE A 153 -0.40 5.59 -6.98
C ILE A 153 0.59 6.67 -6.53
N ASP A 154 1.03 7.53 -7.44
CA ASP A 154 2.01 8.57 -7.15
C ASP A 154 1.47 9.58 -6.14
N GLU A 155 0.22 10.02 -6.31
CA GLU A 155 -0.47 10.93 -5.38
C GLU A 155 -0.65 10.30 -4.00
N TYR A 156 -1.12 9.05 -3.96
CA TYR A 156 -1.27 8.32 -2.70
C TYR A 156 0.07 8.21 -1.97
N TRP A 157 1.12 7.74 -2.66
CA TRP A 157 2.43 7.55 -2.04
C TRP A 157 3.02 8.86 -1.54
N ALA A 158 2.89 9.95 -2.31
CA ALA A 158 3.39 11.26 -1.92
C ALA A 158 2.73 11.77 -0.62
N VAL A 159 1.42 11.63 -0.48
CA VAL A 159 0.69 12.10 0.72
C VAL A 159 0.84 11.13 1.90
N HIS A 160 0.72 9.83 1.64
CA HIS A 160 0.71 8.82 2.70
C HIS A 160 2.07 8.73 3.41
N ALA A 161 3.16 8.68 2.62
CA ALA A 161 4.51 8.64 3.14
C ALA A 161 4.89 9.92 3.90
N LEU A 162 4.41 11.09 3.46
CA LEU A 162 4.73 12.38 4.08
C LEU A 162 3.90 12.70 5.32
N ASP A 163 2.62 12.33 5.34
CA ASP A 163 1.71 12.78 6.41
C ASP A 163 1.34 11.66 7.38
N HIS A 164 0.83 10.53 6.87
CA HIS A 164 0.21 9.51 7.72
C HIS A 164 1.27 8.64 8.40
N ASP A 165 2.32 8.31 7.65
CA ASP A 165 3.39 7.44 8.13
C ASP A 165 4.34 8.20 9.05
N HIS A 166 4.66 9.46 8.71
CA HIS A 166 5.40 10.34 9.61
C HIS A 166 4.68 10.59 10.92
N LEU A 167 3.36 10.80 10.91
CA LEU A 167 2.57 10.95 12.13
C LEU A 167 2.59 9.66 12.96
N ALA A 168 2.35 8.50 12.33
CA ALA A 168 2.39 7.21 13.00
C ALA A 168 3.77 6.94 13.63
N PHE A 169 4.85 7.21 12.90
CA PHE A 169 6.22 7.01 13.37
C PHE A 169 6.57 7.96 14.52
N SER A 170 6.12 9.21 14.43
CA SER A 170 6.32 10.22 15.47
C SER A 170 5.59 9.84 16.75
N LEU A 171 4.34 9.38 16.66
CA LEU A 171 3.57 8.92 17.82
C LEU A 171 4.19 7.67 18.47
N LEU A 172 4.68 6.74 17.65
CA LEU A 172 5.37 5.54 18.13
C LEU A 172 6.71 5.90 18.81
N ALA A 173 7.40 6.93 18.32
CA ALA A 173 8.60 7.46 18.97
C ALA A 173 8.33 8.06 20.37
N LEU A 174 7.11 8.58 20.59
CA LEU A 174 6.66 9.17 21.86
C LEU A 174 6.20 8.12 22.89
N LEU A 175 6.03 6.85 22.50
CA LEU A 175 5.66 5.81 23.46
C LEU A 175 6.79 5.60 24.46
N PRO A 176 6.51 5.60 25.79
CA PRO A 176 7.52 5.34 26.80
C PRO A 176 8.18 3.99 26.52
N GLY A 177 9.51 3.93 26.63
CA GLY A 177 10.25 2.70 26.41
C GLY A 177 9.76 1.67 27.42
N ALA A 178 9.51 0.43 27.00
CA ALA A 178 9.18 -0.63 27.94
C ALA A 178 10.21 -0.62 29.09
N PRO A 179 9.78 -0.69 30.37
CA PRO A 179 10.72 -0.79 31.47
C PRO A 179 11.45 -2.13 31.34
N GLY A 180 12.68 -2.11 30.81
CA GLY A 180 13.42 -3.33 30.50
C GLY A 180 14.84 -3.19 29.97
N SER A 181 15.27 -2.06 29.37
CA SER A 181 16.67 -1.86 28.97
C SER A 181 17.43 -1.02 30.00
N GLY A 182 17.71 -1.62 31.16
CA GLY A 182 18.65 -1.10 32.15
C GLY A 182 20.12 -1.03 31.68
N ASP A 183 20.38 -0.88 30.38
CA ASP A 183 21.73 -0.88 29.80
C ASP A 183 21.96 0.14 28.68
N GLU A 184 21.09 1.15 28.50
CA GLU A 184 21.33 2.20 27.49
C GLU A 184 22.31 3.31 27.95
N HIS A 185 22.76 3.29 29.21
CA HIS A 185 23.73 4.26 29.73
C HIS A 185 25.19 3.76 29.81
N ARG A 186 25.49 2.52 29.42
CA ARG A 186 26.85 1.93 29.57
C ARG A 186 27.68 1.89 28.27
N ALA A 187 27.14 2.29 27.12
CA ALA A 187 27.85 2.25 25.84
C ALA A 187 28.51 3.59 25.41
N LEU A 188 28.53 4.62 26.25
CA LEU A 188 29.14 5.93 25.94
C LEU A 188 30.08 6.47 27.03
N ARG A 189 30.89 5.59 27.63
CA ARG A 189 32.09 6.00 28.38
C ARG A 189 33.30 5.22 27.92
#